data_AF-A0A3D3REI8-F1
#
_entry.id   AF-A0A3D3REI8-F1
#
_cell.length_a   1.000
_cell.length_b   1.000
_cell.length_c   1.000
_cell.angle_alpha   90.00
_cell.angle_beta   90.00
_cell.angle_gamma   90.00
#
_symmetry.space_group_name_H-M   'P 1'
#
loop_
_entity.id
_entity.type
_entity.pdbx_description
1 polymer ?
#
loop_
_entity_poly.entity_id
_entity_poly.type
_entity_poly.pdbx_seq_one_letter_code
_entity_poly.pdbx_strand_id
1 'polypeptide(L)' 'WNFKDVVDALLQHEAVTIVQNQAAFQGTLIDWLEDPPLAETQGERAQRFVLDQRGATLRTLALIAPLLAGAQSGAQDKAA' A
#
# COMPACT_ATOMS: atom_id res chain seq x y z
N TRP A 1 4.67 5.55 10.91
CA TRP A 1 4.17 4.34 10.25
C TRP A 1 5.07 3.19 10.66
N ASN A 2 4.51 2.20 11.34
CA ASN A 2 5.21 0.98 11.77
C ASN A 2 4.51 -0.25 11.17
N PHE A 3 5.06 -1.45 11.41
CA PHE A 3 4.49 -2.70 10.89
C PHE A 3 3.04 -2.95 11.34
N LYS A 4 2.68 -2.59 12.57
CA LYS A 4 1.32 -2.73 13.10
C LYS A 4 0.32 -1.90 12.29
N ASP A 5 0.67 -0.66 11.98
CA ASP A 5 -0.19 0.24 11.18
C ASP A 5 -0.52 -0.37 9.79
N VAL A 6 0.45 -1.09 9.20
CA VAL A 6 0.28 -1.77 7.89
C VAL A 6 -0.62 -3.00 8.03
N VAL A 7 -0.43 -3.80 9.07
CA VAL A 7 -1.26 -4.98 9.34
C VAL A 7 -2.71 -4.57 9.64
N ASP A 8 -2.91 -3.53 10.46
CA ASP A 8 -4.25 -3.02 10.77
C ASP A 8 -4.95 -2.53 9.50
N ALA A 9 -4.23 -1.86 8.59
CA ALA A 9 -4.77 -1.44 7.31
C ALA A 9 -5.09 -2.63 6.38
N LEU A 10 -4.24 -3.65 6.32
CA LEU A 10 -4.52 -4.88 5.56
C LEU A 10 -5.79 -5.59 6.05
N LEU A 11 -5.98 -5.64 7.37
CA LEU A 11 -7.17 -6.24 7.99
C LEU A 11 -8.44 -5.45 7.70
N GLN A 12 -8.39 -4.12 7.81
CA GLN A 12 -9.53 -3.25 7.50
C GLN A 12 -10.00 -3.37 6.05
N HIS A 13 -9.08 -3.66 5.12
CA HIS A 13 -9.37 -3.85 3.71
C HIS A 13 -9.66 -5.31 3.33
N GLU A 14 -9.76 -6.21 4.31
CA GLU A 14 -9.94 -7.65 4.11
C GLU A 14 -8.90 -8.24 3.14
N ALA A 15 -7.71 -7.63 3.08
CA ALA A 15 -6.65 -7.92 2.11
C ALA A 15 -5.70 -9.05 2.55
N VAL A 16 -5.99 -9.68 3.69
CA VAL A 16 -5.21 -10.77 4.27
C VAL A 16 -6.11 -11.84 4.86
N THR A 17 -5.65 -13.08 4.85
CA THR A 17 -6.27 -14.20 5.55
C THR A 17 -5.40 -14.58 6.74
N ILE A 18 -5.93 -14.49 7.96
CA ILE A 18 -5.21 -14.89 9.18
C ILE A 18 -5.38 -16.39 9.40
N VAL A 19 -4.26 -17.11 9.50
CA VAL A 19 -4.22 -18.51 9.91
C VAL A 19 -3.51 -18.62 11.25
N GLN A 20 -4.16 -19.22 12.25
CA GLN A 20 -3.63 -19.26 13.62
C GLN A 20 -2.83 -20.53 13.94
N ASN A 21 -2.92 -21.55 13.09
CA ASN A 21 -2.25 -22.83 13.30
C ASN A 21 -2.14 -23.60 11.98
N GLN A 22 -1.44 -24.73 12.05
CA GLN A 22 -1.20 -25.63 10.92
C GLN A 22 -2.51 -26.13 10.27
N ALA A 23 -3.49 -26.53 11.07
CA ALA A 23 -4.74 -27.07 10.56
C ALA A 23 -5.54 -26.01 9.80
N ALA A 24 -5.60 -24.77 10.32
CA ALA A 24 -6.24 -23.64 9.66
C ALA A 24 -5.54 -23.26 8.35
N PHE A 25 -4.20 -23.31 8.32
CA PHE A 25 -3.44 -23.08 7.10
C PHE A 25 -3.74 -24.14 6.03
N GLN A 26 -3.69 -25.42 6.41
CA GLN A 26 -3.98 -26.51 5.49
C GLN A 26 -5.42 -26.43 4.96
N GLY A 27 -6.40 -26.18 5.83
CA GLY A 27 -7.80 -26.01 5.43
C GLY A 27 -7.98 -24.87 4.43
N THR A 28 -7.44 -23.69 4.75
CA THR A 28 -7.50 -22.52 3.84
C THR A 28 -6.90 -22.84 2.47
N LEU A 29 -5.77 -23.56 2.43
CA LEU A 29 -5.12 -23.90 1.18
C LEU A 29 -5.93 -24.93 0.37
N ILE A 30 -6.53 -25.92 1.03
CA ILE A 30 -7.41 -26.90 0.38
C ILE A 30 -8.63 -26.17 -0.20
N ASP A 31 -9.30 -25.32 0.57
CA ASP A 31 -10.47 -24.55 0.12
C ASP A 31 -10.15 -23.73 -1.14
N TRP A 32 -8.97 -23.11 -1.19
CA TRP A 32 -8.50 -22.34 -2.36
C TRP A 32 -8.16 -23.21 -3.57
N LEU A 33 -7.69 -24.43 -3.36
CA LEU A 33 -7.38 -25.36 -4.45
C LEU A 33 -8.65 -26.01 -5.01
N GLU A 34 -9.64 -26.25 -4.15
CA GLU A 34 -10.93 -26.83 -4.52
C GLU A 34 -11.89 -25.79 -5.13
N ASP A 35 -11.83 -24.53 -4.66
CA ASP A 35 -12.60 -23.39 -5.17
C ASP A 35 -11.68 -22.19 -5.48
N PRO A 36 -11.01 -22.19 -6.66
CA PRO A 36 -10.08 -21.14 -7.06
C PRO A 36 -10.62 -19.70 -7.01
N PRO A 37 -11.91 -19.43 -7.32
CA PRO A 37 -12.52 -18.12 -7.11
C PRO A 37 -12.33 -17.51 -5.71
N LEU A 38 -12.21 -18.32 -4.64
CA LEU A 38 -11.94 -17.82 -3.29
C LEU A 38 -10.54 -17.20 -3.18
N ALA A 39 -9.54 -17.85 -3.79
CA ALA A 39 -8.17 -17.35 -3.83
C ALA A 39 -8.07 -16.09 -4.72
N GLU A 40 -8.76 -16.08 -5.86
CA GLU A 40 -8.80 -14.93 -6.77
C GLU A 40 -9.39 -13.71 -6.08
N THR A 41 -10.56 -13.85 -5.46
CA THR A 41 -11.22 -12.76 -4.72
C THR A 41 -10.29 -12.20 -3.65
N GLN A 42 -9.53 -13.06 -2.96
CA GLN A 42 -8.61 -12.60 -1.94
C GLN A 42 -7.37 -11.91 -2.51
N GLY A 43 -6.86 -12.43 -3.63
CA GLY A 43 -5.80 -11.77 -4.40
C GLY A 43 -6.21 -10.40 -4.92
N GLU A 44 -7.44 -10.24 -5.38
CA GLU A 44 -7.98 -8.95 -5.85
C GLU A 44 -8.03 -7.89 -4.74
N ARG A 45 -8.51 -8.27 -3.54
CA ARG A 45 -8.50 -7.36 -2.38
C ARG A 45 -7.09 -6.95 -2.00
N ALA A 46 -6.16 -7.90 -1.95
CA ALA A 46 -4.75 -7.63 -1.67
C ALA A 46 -4.11 -6.72 -2.73
N GLN A 47 -4.36 -6.99 -4.01
CA GLN A 47 -3.86 -6.18 -5.11
C GLN A 47 -4.39 -4.75 -5.04
N ARG A 48 -5.70 -4.57 -4.81
CA ARG A 48 -6.34 -3.26 -4.67
C ARG A 48 -5.70 -2.46 -3.53
N PHE A 49 -5.55 -3.07 -2.37
CA PHE A 49 -4.88 -2.44 -1.23
C PHE A 49 -3.47 -1.95 -1.60
N VAL A 50 -2.66 -2.79 -2.25
CA VAL A 50 -1.30 -2.40 -2.66
C VAL A 50 -1.33 -1.24 -3.67
N LEU A 51 -2.25 -1.25 -4.63
CA LEU A 51 -2.39 -0.18 -5.61
C LEU A 51 -2.82 1.14 -4.96
N ASP A 52 -3.76 1.11 -4.02
CA ASP A 52 -4.25 2.29 -3.31
C ASP A 52 -3.17 2.93 -2.42
N GLN A 53 -2.27 2.09 -1.88
CA GLN A 53 -1.14 2.56 -1.08
C GLN A 53 0.05 3.03 -1.92
N ARG A 54 0.07 2.76 -3.24
CA ARG A 54 1.06 3.33 -4.15
C ARG A 54 0.78 4.82 -4.36
N GLY A 55 1.84 5.57 -4.60
CA GLY A 55 1.75 7.01 -4.83
C GLY A 55 2.21 7.87 -3.66
N ALA A 56 2.61 7.31 -2.51
CA ALA A 56 3.34 8.09 -1.50
C ALA A 56 4.57 8.76 -2.12
N THR A 57 5.34 8.05 -2.94
CA THR A 57 6.47 8.62 -3.68
C THR A 57 6.03 9.74 -4.63
N LEU A 58 4.98 9.53 -5.43
CA LEU A 58 4.49 10.55 -6.36
C LEU A 58 3.91 11.78 -5.64
N ARG A 59 3.17 11.58 -4.54
CA ARG A 59 2.65 12.65 -3.67
C ARG A 59 3.79 13.44 -3.04
N THR A 60 4.82 12.75 -2.52
CA THR A 60 6.02 13.39 -1.99
C THR A 60 6.74 14.19 -3.06
N LEU A 61 6.91 13.64 -4.27
CA LEU A 61 7.49 14.38 -5.40
C LEU A 61 6.65 15.60 -5.77
N ALA A 62 5.33 15.50 -5.79
CA ALA A 62 4.43 16.61 -6.08
C ALA A 62 4.53 17.74 -5.03
N LEU A 63 4.79 17.40 -3.76
CA LEU A 63 5.00 18.37 -2.69
C LEU A 63 6.39 19.03 -2.75
N ILE A 64 7.42 18.29 -3.18
CA ILE A 64 8.81 18.78 -3.20
C ILE A 64 9.14 19.54 -4.49
N ALA A 65 8.60 19.12 -5.64
CA ALA A 65 8.94 19.70 -6.95
C ALA A 65 8.75 21.24 -7.02
N PRO A 66 7.68 21.84 -6.46
CA PRO A 66 7.52 23.29 -6.44
C PRO A 66 8.59 24.01 -5.61
N LEU A 67 9.09 23.38 -4.54
CA LEU A 67 10.14 23.95 -3.68
C LEU A 67 11.49 23.98 -4.40
N LEU A 68 11.75 22.98 -5.26
CA LEU A 68 12.94 22.94 -6.11
C LEU A 68 12.86 23.95 -7.27
N ALA A 69 11.66 24.19 -7.81
CA ALA A 69 11.43 25.17 -8.87
C ALA A 69 11.48 26.63 -8.37
N GLY A 70 11.02 26.89 -7.14
CA GLY A 70 11.07 28.22 -6.50
C GLY A 70 12.46 28.66 -6.02
N ALA A 71 13.44 27.75 -6.00
CA ALA A 71 14.81 28.06 -5.59
C ALA A 71 15.58 28.97 -6.58
N GLN A 72 14.99 29.33 -7.72
CA GLN A 72 15.63 30.22 -8.71
C GLN A 72 15.27 31.72 -8.58
N SER A 73 14.33 32.12 -7.71
CA SER A 73 13.94 33.54 -7.61
C SER A 73 14.70 34.35 -6.54
N GLY A 74 15.60 33.75 -5.76
CA GLY A 74 16.32 34.44 -4.68
C GLY A 74 17.59 35.21 -5.08
N ALA A 75 18.04 35.13 -6.35
CA ALA A 75 19.30 35.74 -6.78
C ALA A 75 19.18 37.15 -7.37
N GLN A 76 17.97 37.69 -7.56
CA GLN A 76 17.76 38.98 -8.25
C GLN A 76 17.42 40.19 -7.34
N ASP A 77 17.27 40.02 -6.03
CA ASP A 77 16.83 41.10 -5.12
C ASP A 77 17.96 41.78 -4.31
N LYS A 78 19.24 41.66 -4.70
CA LYS A 78 20.38 42.31 -4.02
C LYS A 78 21.16 43.33 -4.87
N ALA A 79 20.48 44.06 -5.76
CA ALA A 79 21.06 45.23 -6.40
C ALA A 79 20.00 46.34 -6.56
N ALA A 80 19.81 47.11 -5.49
CA ALA A 80 19.24 48.46 -5.51
C ALA A 80 19.92 49.30 -4.43
#